data_AF-A0A6B3IJI4-F1
#
_entry.id   AF-A0A6B3IJI4-F1
#
_cell.length_a   1.000
_cell.length_b   1.000
_cell.length_c   1.000
_cell.angle_alpha   90.00
_cell.angle_beta   90.00
_cell.angle_gamma   90.00
#
_symmetry.space_group_name_H-M   'P 1'
#
loop_
_entity.id
_entity.type
_entity.pdbx_description
1 polymer ?
#
loop_
_entity_poly.entity_id
_entity_poly.type
_entity_poly.pdbx_seq_one_letter_code
_entity_poly.pdbx_strand_id
1 'polypeptide(L)' 'MDDYPLLNLFLTMLYLFFWVLWFFLLFKVITDLFRDHTLNGWAKAGWLIFVILLPYLGVLVYLIVR' A
#
# COMPACT_ATOMS: atom_id res chain seq x y z
N MET A 1 -22.12 15.59 -26.34
CA MET A 1 -20.86 14.83 -26.43
C MET A 1 -19.89 15.66 -25.63
N ASP A 2 -19.70 15.33 -24.35
CA ASP A 2 -18.82 16.13 -23.51
C ASP A 2 -17.39 15.92 -24.01
N ASP A 3 -16.78 16.98 -24.52
CA ASP A 3 -15.35 16.97 -24.84
C ASP A 3 -14.62 16.59 -23.55
N TYR A 4 -13.79 15.55 -23.61
CA TYR A 4 -12.99 15.10 -22.49
C TYR A 4 -11.56 15.58 -22.70
N PRO A 5 -11.16 16.71 -22.08
CA PRO A 5 -9.87 17.35 -22.32
C PRO A 5 -8.70 16.38 -22.18
N LEU A 6 -7.66 16.57 -23.00
CA LEU A 6 -6.43 15.77 -22.92
C LEU A 6 -5.82 15.76 -21.52
N LEU A 7 -5.93 16.88 -20.78
CA LEU A 7 -5.51 16.97 -19.39
C LEU A 7 -6.29 16.00 -18.49
N ASN A 8 -7.60 15.87 -18.67
CA ASN A 8 -8.42 14.94 -17.89
C ASN A 8 -8.08 13.49 -18.22
N LEU A 9 -7.85 13.15 -19.50
CA LEU A 9 -7.34 11.83 -19.90
C LEU A 9 -6.01 11.52 -19.23
N PHE A 10 -5.06 12.45 -19.30
CA PHE A 10 -3.75 12.30 -18.68
C PHE A 10 -3.86 12.09 -17.17
N LEU A 11 -4.64 12.91 -16.47
CA LEU A 11 -4.83 12.80 -15.03
C LEU A 11 -5.54 11.51 -14.64
N THR A 12 -6.50 11.03 -15.42
CA THR A 12 -7.18 9.75 -15.17
C THR A 12 -6.26 8.56 -15.41
N MET A 13 -5.41 8.60 -16.45
CA MET A 13 -4.36 7.59 -16.64
C MET A 13 -3.34 7.61 -15.50
N LEU A 14 -2.94 8.79 -15.04
CA LEU A 14 -2.03 8.97 -13.90
C LEU A 14 -2.65 8.45 -12.60
N TYR A 15 -3.93 8.75 -12.35
CA TYR A 15 -4.67 8.24 -11.20
C TYR A 15 -4.76 6.71 -11.23
N LEU A 16 -5.07 6.13 -12.40
CA LEU A 16 -5.10 4.67 -12.57
C LEU A 16 -3.72 4.05 -12.37
N PHE A 17 -2.66 4.69 -12.87
CA PHE A 17 -1.28 4.27 -12.62
C PHE A 17 -0.96 4.25 -11.12
N PHE A 18 -1.26 5.31 -10.38
CA PHE A 18 -1.05 5.35 -8.93
C PHE A 18 -1.89 4.31 -8.18
N TRP A 19 -3.13 4.07 -8.65
CA TRP A 19 -4.00 3.02 -8.09
C TRP A 19 -3.39 1.62 -8.28
N VAL A 20 -2.87 1.30 -9.46
CA VAL A 20 -2.18 0.01 -9.72
C VAL A 20 -0.87 -0.07 -8.93
N LEU A 21 -0.08 1.01 -8.92
CA LEU A 21 1.18 1.09 -8.19
C LEU A 21 0.96 0.87 -6.69
N TRP A 22 -0.12 1.40 -6.13
CA TRP A 22 -0.53 1.18 -4.74
C TRP A 22 -0.69 -0.32 -4.41
N PHE A 23 -1.41 -1.08 -5.23
CA PHE A 23 -1.55 -2.53 -5.03
C PHE A 23 -0.22 -3.25 -5.17
N PHE A 24 0.60 -2.87 -6.15
CA PHE A 24 1.94 -3.44 -6.32
C PHE A 24 2.81 -3.24 -5.07
N LEU A 25 2.80 -2.04 -4.49
CA LEU A 25 3.53 -1.75 -3.26
C LEU A 25 2.97 -2.54 -2.07
N LEU A 26 1.65 -2.68 -1.97
CA LEU A 26 1.02 -3.50 -0.93
C LEU A 26 1.51 -4.95 -1.02
N PHE A 27 1.44 -5.58 -2.19
CA PHE A 27 1.96 -6.95 -2.36
C PHE A 27 3.46 -7.05 -2.10
N LYS A 28 4.24 -6.05 -2.54
CA LYS A 28 5.69 -6.00 -2.29
C LYS A 28 6.00 -5.98 -0.79
N VAL A 29 5.36 -5.10 -0.02
CA VAL A 29 5.56 -5.00 1.44
C VAL A 29 5.18 -6.30 2.13
N ILE A 30 4.05 -6.90 1.71
CA ILE A 30 3.61 -8.20 2.21
C ILE A 30 4.70 -9.26 1.97
N THR A 31 5.20 -9.38 0.73
CA THR A 31 6.23 -10.38 0.40
C THR A 31 7.54 -10.15 1.16
N ASP A 32 7.92 -8.90 1.39
CA ASP A 32 9.13 -8.54 2.14
C ASP A 32 9.02 -8.95 3.61
N LEU A 33 7.86 -8.70 4.24
CA LEU A 33 7.56 -9.13 5.60
C LEU A 33 7.57 -10.66 5.75
N PHE A 34 7.06 -11.39 4.76
CA PHE A 34 7.15 -12.85 4.76
C PHE A 34 8.58 -13.35 4.57
N ARG A 35 9.38 -12.65 3.75
CA ARG A 35 10.79 -12.96 3.48
C ARG A 35 11.68 -12.75 4.69
N ASP A 36 11.31 -11.92 5.66
CA ASP A 36 12.08 -11.81 6.91
C ASP A 36 11.84 -13.03 7.82
N HIS A 37 12.78 -13.97 7.87
CA HIS A 37 12.67 -15.19 8.67
C HIS A 37 12.89 -14.96 10.18
N THR A 38 13.32 -13.76 10.58
CA THR A 38 13.70 -13.46 11.96
C THR A 38 12.52 -13.01 12.83
N LEU A 39 11.39 -12.65 12.19
CA LEU A 39 10.17 -12.19 12.86
C LEU A 39 9.21 -13.34 13.20
N ASN A 40 8.70 -13.32 14.44
CA ASN A 40 7.75 -14.30 14.96
C ASN A 40 6.43 -14.29 14.16
N GLY A 41 5.84 -15.45 13.87
CA GLY A 41 4.71 -15.58 12.93
C GLY A 41 3.46 -14.76 13.30
N TRP A 42 3.21 -14.58 14.60
CA TRP A 42 2.12 -13.74 15.12
C TRP A 42 2.37 -12.24 14.91
N ALA A 43 3.62 -11.79 14.97
CA ALA A 43 3.98 -10.41 14.66
C ALA A 43 3.73 -10.12 13.18
N LYS A 44 4.09 -11.05 12.28
CA LYS A 44 3.83 -10.91 10.84
C LYS A 44 2.35 -10.75 10.52
N ALA A 45 1.49 -11.55 11.14
CA ALA A 45 0.04 -11.47 10.92
C ALA A 45 -0.55 -10.13 11.40
N GLY A 46 -0.11 -9.62 12.56
CA GLY A 46 -0.52 -8.30 13.05
C GLY A 46 -0.08 -7.17 12.12
N TRP A 47 1.16 -7.19 11.66
CA TRP A 47 1.70 -6.22 10.71
C TRP A 47 0.96 -6.22 9.37
N LEU A 48 0.61 -7.40 8.88
CA LEU A 48 -0.14 -7.56 7.63
C LEU A 48 -1.53 -6.89 7.72
N ILE A 49 -2.29 -7.21 8.77
CA ILE A 49 -3.62 -6.67 9.00
C ILE A 49 -3.57 -5.15 9.14
N PHE A 50 -2.53 -4.64 9.80
CA PHE A 50 -2.36 -3.22 10.06
C PHE A 50 -2.02 -2.42 8.78
N VAL A 51 -1.12 -2.94 7.94
CA VAL A 51 -0.78 -2.35 6.63
C VAL A 51 -1.98 -2.38 5.66
N ILE A 52 -2.83 -3.40 5.75
CA ILE A 52 -4.02 -3.55 4.89
C ILE A 52 -5.17 -2.62 5.33
N LEU A 53 -5.49 -2.59 6.63
CA LEU A 53 -6.64 -1.82 7.13
C LEU A 53 -6.36 -0.31 7.14
N LEU A 54 -5.12 0.07 7.44
CA LEU A 54 -4.77 1.45 7.72
C LEU A 54 -3.36 1.73 7.25
N PRO A 55 -3.11 1.92 5.94
CA PRO A 55 -1.75 2.16 5.45
C PRO A 55 -1.03 3.35 6.10
N TYR A 56 -1.74 4.41 6.49
CA TYR A 56 -1.14 5.58 7.16
C TYR A 56 -1.05 5.43 8.68
N LEU A 57 -2.11 4.92 9.31
CA LEU A 57 -2.15 4.68 10.77
C LEU A 57 -1.22 3.52 11.16
N GLY A 58 -1.07 2.57 10.24
CA GLY A 58 -0.13 1.46 10.14
C GLY A 58 1.31 1.82 10.50
N VAL A 59 1.78 2.88 9.85
CA VAL A 59 3.14 3.37 10.02
C VAL A 59 3.27 4.20 11.30
N LEU A 60 2.25 4.97 11.66
CA LEU A 60 2.27 5.84 12.84
C LEU A 60 2.33 5.05 14.15
N VAL A 61 1.53 4.01 14.33
CA VAL A 61 1.58 3.22 15.58
C VAL A 61 2.87 2.40 15.65
N TYR A 62 3.43 1.94 14.53
CA TYR A 62 4.74 1.28 14.55
C TYR A 62 5.83 2.17 15.14
N LEU A 63 5.86 3.43 14.71
CA LEU A 63 6.83 4.42 15.19
C LEU A 63 6.58 4.82 16.65
N ILE A 64 5.35 4.69 17.17
CA ILE A 64 5.02 4.99 18.56
C ILE A 64 5.34 3.80 19.49
N VAL A 65 5.18 2.57 19.01
CA VAL A 65 5.40 1.34 19.80
C VAL A 65 6.86 0.88 19.78
N ARG A 66 7.61 1.25 18.73
CA ARG A 66 9.06 1.03 18.61
C ARG A 66 9.85 2.02 19.46
#